data_AF-A0A6J4PN38-F1
#
_entry.id   AF-A0A6J4PN38-F1
#
_cell.length_a   1.000
_cell.length_b   1.000
_cell.length_c   1.000
_cell.angle_alpha   90.00
_cell.angle_beta   90.00
_cell.angle_gamma   90.00
#
_symmetry.space_group_name_H-M   'P 1'
#
loop_
_entity.id
_entity.type
_entity.pdbx_description
1 polymer ?
#
loop_
_entity_poly.entity_id
_entity_poly.type
_entity_poly.pdbx_seq_one_letter_code
_entity_poly.pdbx_strand_id
1 'polypeptide(L)' 'MNDGDIETYHAGGLWHNRVMGCSGVLSSHEIKAEARLAGRDYAVERGVEHVIRYLSGRVEAVNDYRPEESGIRV' A
#
# COMPACT_ATOMS: atom_id res chain seq x y z
N MET A 1 5.87 3.78 -7.67
CA MET A 1 4.44 3.51 -7.94
C MET A 1 4.33 2.66 -9.18
N ASN A 2 4.43 1.37 -8.95
CA ASN A 2 4.51 0.36 -9.99
C ASN A 2 3.43 -0.69 -9.72
N ASP A 3 3.08 -1.45 -10.75
CA ASP A 3 2.26 -2.64 -10.56
C ASP A 3 2.95 -3.58 -9.55
N GLY A 4 2.17 -4.13 -8.61
CA GLY A 4 2.69 -4.97 -7.52
C GLY A 4 2.84 -4.26 -6.16
N ASP A 5 2.89 -2.93 -6.13
CA ASP A 5 2.89 -2.16 -4.88
C ASP A 5 1.56 -2.28 -4.14
N ILE A 6 1.55 -1.97 -2.83
CA ILE A 6 0.31 -1.93 -2.05
C ILE A 6 -0.26 -0.52 -2.03
N GLU A 7 -1.55 -0.39 -2.30
CA GLU A 7 -2.27 0.87 -2.24
C GLU A 7 -3.40 0.83 -1.21
N THR A 8 -3.39 1.80 -0.29
CA THR A 8 -4.53 2.14 0.57
C THR A 8 -5.31 3.29 -0.06
N TYR A 9 -6.57 3.05 -0.42
CA TYR A 9 -7.44 4.03 -1.07
C TYR A 9 -8.87 4.00 -0.51
N HIS A 10 -9.60 5.10 -0.65
CA HIS A 10 -10.99 5.19 -0.20
C HIS A 10 -11.95 5.08 -1.39
N ALA A 11 -12.92 4.17 -1.29
CA ALA A 11 -14.00 4.02 -2.28
C ALA A 11 -15.26 3.47 -1.59
N GLY A 12 -16.44 3.88 -2.05
CA GLY A 12 -17.70 3.34 -1.52
C GLY A 12 -17.91 3.54 -0.01
N GLY A 13 -17.26 4.54 0.60
CA GLY A 13 -17.34 4.81 2.04
C GLY A 13 -16.41 3.98 2.92
N LEU A 14 -15.56 3.13 2.32
CA LEU A 14 -14.60 2.30 3.02
C LEU A 14 -13.17 2.58 2.55
N TRP A 15 -12.22 2.25 3.42
CA TRP A 15 -10.80 2.24 3.13
C TRP A 15 -10.37 0.84 2.72
N HIS A 16 -9.89 0.72 1.50
CA HIS A 16 -9.46 -0.53 0.89
C HIS A 16 -7.95 -0.60 0.77
N ASN A 17 -7.42 -1.81 0.85
CA ASN A 17 -6.06 -2.13 0.43
C ASN A 17 -6.12 -2.99 -0.83
N ARG A 18 -5.29 -2.71 -1.83
CA ARG A 18 -5.13 -3.57 -3.01
C ARG A 18 -3.67 -3.63 -3.46
N VAL A 19 -3.38 -4.62 -4.31
CA VAL A 19 -2.17 -4.62 -5.12
C VAL A 19 -2.40 -3.71 -6.32
N MET A 20 -1.54 -2.73 -6.56
CA MET A 20 -1.60 -1.87 -7.74
C MET A 20 -1.44 -2.71 -9.01
N GLY A 21 -2.25 -2.40 -10.03
CA GLY A 21 -2.33 -3.19 -11.26
C GLY A 21 -3.23 -4.44 -11.18
N CYS A 22 -3.76 -4.78 -10.00
CA CYS A 22 -4.70 -5.90 -9.82
C CYS A 22 -6.13 -5.39 -9.55
N SER A 23 -7.14 -6.11 -10.05
CA SER A 23 -8.56 -5.75 -9.89
C SER A 23 -9.14 -6.08 -8.51
N GLY A 24 -8.41 -6.83 -7.68
CA GLY A 24 -8.90 -7.34 -6.39
C GLY A 24 -8.58 -6.43 -5.19
N VAL A 25 -9.47 -6.43 -4.21
CA VAL A 25 -9.26 -5.83 -2.88
C VAL A 25 -8.70 -6.89 -1.94
N LEU A 26 -7.62 -6.57 -1.22
CA LEU A 26 -7.01 -7.40 -0.19
C LEU A 26 -7.78 -7.32 1.14
N SER A 27 -8.19 -6.11 1.54
CA SER A 27 -8.99 -5.87 2.74
C SER A 27 -9.75 -4.55 2.65
N SER A 28 -10.80 -4.42 3.47
CA SER A 28 -11.65 -3.24 3.57
C SER A 28 -11.85 -2.89 5.04
N HIS A 29 -11.81 -1.60 5.38
CA HIS A 29 -11.90 -1.09 6.75
C HIS A 29 -12.74 0.17 6.77
N GLU A 30 -13.44 0.43 7.88
CA GLU A 30 -14.20 1.68 8.05
C GLU A 30 -13.26 2.85 8.40
N ILE A 31 -12.15 2.55 9.08
CA ILE A 31 -11.22 3.54 9.60
C ILE A 31 -9.91 3.52 8.80
N LYS A 32 -9.48 4.71 8.36
CA LYS A 32 -8.22 4.89 7.61
C LYS A 32 -7.00 4.32 8.32
N ALA A 33 -6.95 4.51 9.64
CA ALA A 33 -5.82 4.05 10.47
C ALA A 33 -5.67 2.52 10.41
N GLU A 34 -6.78 1.77 10.46
CA GLU A 34 -6.78 0.31 10.36
C GLU A 34 -6.36 -0.14 8.96
N ALA A 35 -6.91 0.49 7.92
CA ALA A 35 -6.49 0.20 6.55
C ALA A 35 -5.00 0.48 6.32
N ARG A 36 -4.47 1.57 6.89
CA ARG A 36 -3.05 1.92 6.79
C ARG A 36 -2.16 0.89 7.49
N LEU A 37 -2.56 0.39 8.66
CA LEU A 37 -1.82 -0.65 9.38
C LEU A 37 -1.80 -1.96 8.58
N ALA A 38 -2.97 -2.42 8.12
CA ALA A 38 -3.06 -3.61 7.28
C ALA A 38 -2.28 -3.45 5.96
N GLY A 39 -2.38 -2.29 5.30
CA GLY A 39 -1.64 -1.96 4.08
C GLY A 39 -0.13 -2.02 4.26
N ARG A 40 0.38 -1.50 5.38
CA ARG A 40 1.79 -1.62 5.75
C ARG A 40 2.19 -3.08 5.87
N ASP A 41 1.41 -3.89 6.58
CA ASP A 41 1.75 -5.29 6.82
C ASP A 41 1.82 -6.08 5.50
N TYR A 42 0.90 -5.83 4.56
CA TYR A 42 0.98 -6.42 3.21
C TYR A 42 2.21 -5.97 2.43
N ALA A 43 2.60 -4.70 2.55
CA ALA A 43 3.74 -4.13 1.83
C ALA A 43 5.07 -4.65 2.38
N VAL A 44 5.18 -4.78 3.71
CA VAL A 44 6.33 -5.39 4.39
C VAL A 44 6.44 -6.87 4.02
N GLU A 45 5.34 -7.62 4.06
CA GLU A 45 5.33 -9.04 3.69
C GLU A 45 5.81 -9.27 2.25
N ARG A 46 5.48 -8.35 1.33
CA ARG A 46 5.84 -8.42 -0.09
C ARG A 46 7.18 -7.75 -0.41
N GLY A 47 7.73 -6.96 0.51
CA GLY A 47 8.90 -6.13 0.26
C GLY A 47 8.68 -5.12 -0.88
N VAL A 48 7.57 -4.38 -0.86
CA VAL A 48 7.18 -3.41 -1.91
C VAL A 48 6.83 -2.04 -1.33
N GLU A 49 6.55 -1.05 -2.17
CA GLU A 49 6.09 0.26 -1.70
C GLU A 49 4.63 0.21 -1.19
N HIS A 50 4.34 1.01 -0.16
CA HIS A 50 3.00 1.27 0.34
C HIS A 50 2.57 2.69 0.01
N VAL A 51 1.60 2.82 -0.88
CA VAL A 51 1.00 4.07 -1.32
C VAL A 51 -0.29 4.32 -0.55
N ILE A 52 -0.41 5.47 0.10
CA ILE A 52 -1.61 5.87 0.84
C ILE A 52 -2.23 7.08 0.14
N ARG A 53 -3.54 7.02 -0.14
CA ARG A 53 -4.28 8.10 -0.77
C ARG A 53 -5.17 8.87 0.20
N TYR A 54 -5.43 10.12 -0.12
CA TYR A 54 -6.52 10.90 0.44
C TYR A 54 -7.88 10.43 -0.09
N LEU A 55 -8.96 10.91 0.53
CA LEU A 55 -10.34 10.75 0.03
C LEU A 55 -10.50 11.27 -1.41
N SER A 56 -9.73 12.28 -1.80
CA SER A 56 -9.71 12.83 -3.16
C SER A 56 -9.02 11.94 -4.19
N GLY A 57 -8.42 10.82 -3.77
CA GLY A 57 -7.61 9.95 -4.62
C GLY A 57 -6.19 10.46 -4.89
N ARG A 58 -5.82 11.65 -4.39
CA ARG A 58 -4.43 12.12 -4.43
C ARG A 58 -3.55 11.32 -3.48
N VAL A 59 -2.28 11.20 -3.82
CA VAL A 59 -1.28 10.55 -2.97
C VAL A 59 -1.06 11.42 -1.73
N GLU A 60 -1.18 10.82 -0.56
CA GLU A 60 -0.84 11.44 0.73
C GLU A 60 0.57 11.07 1.16
N ALA A 61 0.90 9.78 1.07
CA ALA A 61 2.19 9.26 1.53
C ALA A 61 2.60 8.03 0.71
N VAL A 62 3.91 7.83 0.62
CA VAL A 62 4.54 6.64 0.05
C VAL A 62 5.61 6.17 1.04
N ASN A 63 5.54 4.91 1.45
CA ASN A 63 6.54 4.29 2.33
C ASN A 63 7.19 3.13 1.56
N ASP A 64 8.52 3.08 1.54
CA ASP A 64 9.25 2.00 0.88
C ASP A 64 9.61 0.91 1.90
N TYR A 65 9.27 -0.34 1.59
CA TYR A 65 9.61 -1.52 2.40
C TYR A 65 10.42 -2.55 1.63
N ARG A 66 11.01 -2.16 0.49
CA ARG A 66 11.94 -3.04 -0.21
C ARG A 66 13.14 -3.29 0.70
N PRO A 67 13.64 -4.53 0.78
CA PRO A 67 14.91 -4.76 1.43
C PRO A 67 15.95 -3.91 0.70
N GLU A 68 16.70 -3.12 1.45
CA GLU A 68 17.88 -2.45 0.94
C GLU A 68 18.77 -3.50 0.27
N GLU A 69 18.94 -3.39 -1.05
CA GLU A 69 19.84 -4.27 -1.78
C GLU A 69 21.21 -4.11 -1.14
N SER A 70 21.60 -5.10 -0.35
CA SER A 70 22.91 -5.15 0.29
C SER A 70 23.92 -5.26 -0.85
N GLY A 71 24.42 -4.12 -1.29
CA GLY A 71 25.50 -4.02 -2.25
C GLY A 71 26.73 -4.66 -1.64
N ILE A 72 26.88 -5.96 -1.81
CA ILE A 72 28.19 -6.61 -1.81
C ILE A 72 28.90 -6.05 -3.03
N ARG A 73 29.56 -4.90 -2.86
CA ARG A 73 30.70 -4.54 -3.69
C ARG A 73 31.82 -5.50 -3.30
N VAL A 74 32.01 -6.50 -4.16
CA VAL A 74 33.25 -7.28 -4.24
C VAL A 74 34.43 -6.36 -4.55
#